data_AF-A0AAD9IPE7-F1
#
_entry.id   AF-A0AAD9IPE7-F1
#
_cell.length_a   1.000
_cell.length_b   1.000
_cell.length_c   1.000
_cell.angle_alpha   90.00
_cell.angle_beta   90.00
_cell.angle_gamma   90.00
#
_symmetry.space_group_name_H-M   'P 1'
#
loop_
_entity.id
_entity.type
_entity.pdbx_description
1 polymer ?
#
loop_
_entity_poly.entity_id
_entity_poly.type
_entity_poly.pdbx_seq_one_letter_code
_entity_poly.pdbx_strand_id
1 'polypeptide(L)'
;RYVFRGDLKKGKYFLIPFSTGCRFQKRDSEPSGETKLVRKKDDNYLLSKAFKEALHEIFDVCDLDGNGLLSRAEFTWFNQRTSGEDVGDVEWGVVEENVNMQDGELTKKGFIELNQMEADDNEGDVEDLWVTLNFMGYNKLLELDEACPFTLEVYVKEGEGKLTVTGLGCGEEVLQDALTSSTIDKVHFLGLQEST
;
A
#
# COMPACT_ATOMS: atom_id res chain seq x y z
N ARG A 1 -7.18 -20.38 -2.90
CA ARG A 1 -6.76 -19.16 -3.60
C ARG A 1 -7.97 -18.66 -4.38
N TYR A 2 -8.54 -17.52 -4.00
CA TYR A 2 -9.69 -16.95 -4.71
C TYR A 2 -9.12 -16.13 -5.87
N VAL A 3 -9.31 -16.61 -7.09
CA VAL A 3 -8.79 -15.98 -8.30
C VAL A 3 -9.97 -15.73 -9.20
N PHE A 4 -10.24 -14.48 -9.52
CA PHE A 4 -11.07 -14.15 -10.66
C PHE A 4 -10.21 -14.23 -11.92
N ARG A 5 -10.74 -14.86 -12.96
CA ARG A 5 -10.17 -14.84 -14.30
C ARG A 5 -11.30 -14.62 -15.28
N GLY A 6 -11.16 -13.62 -16.13
CA GLY A 6 -12.14 -13.27 -17.15
C GLY A 6 -11.46 -12.62 -18.34
N ASP A 7 -12.10 -12.72 -19.50
CA ASP A 7 -11.66 -12.07 -20.72
C ASP A 7 -12.55 -10.83 -20.96
N LEU A 8 -11.92 -9.71 -21.27
CA LEU A 8 -12.60 -8.47 -21.65
C LEU A 8 -12.45 -8.24 -23.15
N LYS A 9 -13.48 -7.63 -23.75
CA LYS A 9 -13.37 -7.17 -25.14
C LYS A 9 -12.44 -5.96 -25.20
N LYS A 10 -12.08 -5.53 -26.41
CA LYS A 10 -11.35 -4.27 -26.59
C LYS A 10 -12.22 -3.12 -26.09
N GLY A 11 -11.69 -2.32 -25.16
CA GLY A 11 -12.42 -1.21 -24.57
C GLY A 11 -11.59 -0.45 -23.54
N LYS A 12 -12.25 0.48 -22.83
CA LYS A 12 -11.72 1.17 -21.65
C LYS A 12 -12.51 0.70 -20.44
N TYR A 13 -11.79 0.32 -19.38
CA TYR A 13 -12.37 -0.30 -18.20
C TYR A 13 -11.84 0.38 -16.95
N PHE A 14 -12.72 0.60 -15.97
CA PHE A 14 -12.31 0.78 -14.59
C PHE A 14 -12.31 -0.59 -13.92
N LEU A 15 -11.15 -0.98 -13.41
CA LEU A 15 -11.00 -2.22 -12.64
C LEU A 15 -11.07 -1.84 -11.17
N ILE A 16 -12.15 -2.25 -10.50
CA ILE A 16 -12.35 -1.99 -9.08
C ILE A 16 -12.29 -3.33 -8.34
N PRO A 17 -11.16 -3.61 -7.67
CA PRO A 17 -11.05 -4.71 -6.73
C PRO A 17 -11.93 -4.40 -5.51
N PHE A 18 -12.92 -5.24 -5.23
CA PHE A 18 -13.73 -5.10 -4.04
C PHE A 18 -13.96 -6.46 -3.39
N SER A 19 -14.14 -6.46 -2.07
CA SER A 19 -14.57 -7.63 -1.32
C SER A 19 -16.02 -7.44 -0.89
N THR A 20 -16.79 -8.51 -0.76
CA THR A 20 -18.20 -8.45 -0.33
C THR A 20 -18.37 -8.18 1.17
N GLY A 21 -17.37 -7.59 1.84
CA GLY A 21 -17.47 -7.07 3.21
C GLY A 21 -17.56 -8.08 4.35
N CYS A 22 -17.65 -9.38 4.10
CA CYS A 22 -17.87 -10.38 5.16
C CYS A 22 -16.58 -11.01 5.75
N ARG A 23 -15.39 -10.59 5.32
CA ARG A 23 -14.12 -11.19 5.75
C ARG A 23 -13.08 -10.21 6.29
N PHE A 24 -13.26 -8.91 6.04
CA PHE A 24 -12.46 -7.85 6.64
C PHE A 24 -13.24 -7.29 7.80
N GLN A 25 -12.86 -7.68 9.00
CA GLN A 25 -13.41 -7.12 10.22
C GLN A 25 -12.31 -6.30 10.87
N LYS A 26 -12.69 -5.15 11.41
CA LYS A 26 -11.82 -4.45 12.33
C LYS A 26 -11.51 -5.40 13.49
N ARG A 27 -10.26 -5.44 13.94
CA ARG A 27 -9.89 -6.24 15.11
C ARG A 27 -10.68 -5.77 16.32
N ASP A 28 -11.20 -6.73 17.07
CA ASP A 28 -11.94 -6.45 18.31
C ASP A 28 -11.00 -6.05 19.45
N SER A 29 -9.75 -6.52 19.40
CA SER A 29 -8.72 -6.25 20.41
C SER A 29 -7.32 -6.46 19.85
N GLU A 30 -6.33 -5.78 20.43
CA GLU A 30 -4.92 -6.06 20.17
C GLU A 30 -4.49 -7.42 20.77
N PRO A 31 -3.50 -8.10 20.17
CA PRO A 31 -2.92 -9.31 20.73
C PRO A 31 -2.24 -9.03 22.07
N SER A 32 -2.10 -10.06 22.90
CA SER A 32 -1.53 -9.94 24.26
C SER A 32 -0.03 -9.62 24.31
N GLY A 33 0.62 -9.46 23.16
CA GLY A 33 2.06 -9.20 23.03
C GLY A 33 2.33 -8.12 22.00
N GLU A 34 3.51 -7.49 22.13
CA GLU A 34 3.99 -6.47 21.21
C GLU A 34 5.40 -6.81 20.72
N THR A 35 5.57 -6.82 19.39
CA THR A 35 6.86 -7.04 18.74
C THR A 35 7.72 -5.80 18.87
N LYS A 36 8.97 -5.94 19.32
CA LYS A 36 9.89 -4.81 19.39
C LYS A 36 10.28 -4.34 17.99
N LEU A 37 9.84 -3.13 17.61
CA LEU A 37 10.16 -2.53 16.31
C LEU A 37 11.61 -2.09 16.21
N VAL A 38 12.15 -1.58 17.33
CA VAL A 38 13.48 -0.96 17.39
C VAL A 38 14.31 -1.61 18.50
N ARG A 39 15.62 -1.67 18.30
CA ARG A 39 16.61 -2.07 19.31
C ARG A 39 17.67 -0.98 19.44
N LYS A 40 18.02 -0.64 20.68
CA LYS A 40 19.17 0.22 20.94
C LYS A 40 20.47 -0.54 20.71
N LYS A 41 21.39 0.04 19.96
CA LYS A 41 22.75 -0.46 19.76
C LYS A 41 23.72 0.71 19.82
N ASP A 42 24.56 0.72 20.85
CA ASP A 42 25.45 1.84 21.16
C ASP A 42 24.61 3.13 21.37
N ASP A 43 24.92 4.19 20.62
CA ASP A 43 24.19 5.47 20.68
C ASP A 43 23.03 5.56 19.67
N ASN A 44 22.81 4.52 18.86
CA ASN A 44 21.82 4.54 17.77
C ASN A 44 20.67 3.56 18.02
N TYR A 45 19.55 3.82 17.36
CA TYR A 45 18.37 2.98 17.32
C TYR A 45 18.29 2.25 15.99
N LEU A 46 18.19 0.92 16.01
CA LEU A 46 18.16 0.09 14.81
C LEU A 46 16.83 -0.64 14.68
N LEU A 47 16.26 -0.66 13.47
CA LEU A 47 15.07 -1.45 13.21
C LEU A 47 15.34 -2.94 13.43
N SER A 48 14.36 -3.63 14.01
CA SER A 48 14.39 -5.07 14.22
C SER A 48 14.24 -5.81 12.88
N LYS A 49 14.64 -7.09 12.85
CA LYS A 49 14.53 -7.89 11.62
C LYS A 49 13.07 -8.05 11.19
N ALA A 50 12.19 -8.31 12.14
CA ALA A 50 10.76 -8.50 11.88
C ALA A 50 10.13 -7.21 11.34
N PHE A 51 10.51 -6.04 11.87
CA PHE A 51 9.99 -4.78 11.36
C PHE A 51 10.48 -4.48 9.94
N LYS A 52 11.76 -4.78 9.63
CA LYS A 52 12.26 -4.67 8.24
C LYS A 52 11.52 -5.59 7.27
N GLU A 53 11.13 -6.79 7.70
CA GLU A 53 10.32 -7.72 6.90
C GLU A 53 8.93 -7.13 6.62
N ALA A 54 8.24 -6.59 7.63
CA ALA A 54 6.96 -5.90 7.45
C ALA A 54 7.07 -4.67 6.52
N LEU A 55 8.15 -3.89 6.63
CA LEU A 55 8.40 -2.75 5.73
C LEU A 55 8.68 -3.19 4.28
N HIS A 56 9.30 -4.36 4.06
CA HIS A 56 9.45 -4.92 2.72
C HIS A 56 8.10 -5.30 2.10
N GLU A 57 7.20 -5.88 2.89
CA GLU A 57 5.85 -6.20 2.44
C GLU A 57 5.02 -4.94 2.18
N ILE A 58 5.15 -3.91 3.03
CA ILE A 58 4.55 -2.59 2.80
C ILE A 58 5.04 -1.97 1.49
N PHE A 59 6.35 -2.02 1.24
CA PHE A 59 6.93 -1.54 -0.02
C PHE A 59 6.28 -2.24 -1.22
N ASP A 60 6.17 -3.56 -1.17
CA ASP A 60 5.56 -4.35 -2.26
C ASP A 60 4.07 -4.07 -2.46
N VAL A 61 3.37 -3.58 -1.42
CA VAL A 61 1.97 -3.13 -1.51
C VAL A 61 1.87 -1.72 -2.10
N CYS A 62 2.85 -0.86 -1.83
CA CYS A 62 2.89 0.51 -2.32
C CYS A 62 3.46 0.62 -3.75
N ASP A 63 4.17 -0.40 -4.24
CA ASP A 63 4.64 -0.50 -5.62
C ASP A 63 3.45 -0.91 -6.51
N LEU A 64 2.72 0.10 -7.01
CA LEU A 64 1.43 -0.09 -7.66
C LEU A 64 1.57 -0.48 -9.13
N ASP A 65 2.68 -0.12 -9.76
CA ASP A 65 3.01 -0.54 -11.13
C ASP A 65 3.87 -1.82 -11.20
N GLY A 66 4.45 -2.25 -10.08
CA GLY A 66 5.23 -3.48 -9.94
C GLY A 66 6.63 -3.39 -10.52
N ASN A 67 7.18 -2.18 -10.67
CA ASN A 67 8.49 -1.95 -11.27
C ASN A 67 9.67 -2.18 -10.27
N GLY A 68 9.37 -2.35 -8.98
CA GLY A 68 10.34 -2.56 -7.91
C GLY A 68 10.90 -1.29 -7.27
N LEU A 69 10.35 -0.13 -7.62
CA LEU A 69 10.67 1.21 -7.13
C LEU A 69 9.37 1.88 -6.65
N LEU A 70 9.48 2.95 -5.87
CA LEU A 70 8.34 3.80 -5.54
C LEU A 70 8.52 5.16 -6.18
N SER A 71 7.71 5.44 -7.18
CA SER A 71 7.55 6.79 -7.70
C SER A 71 7.06 7.74 -6.60
N ARG A 72 7.25 9.05 -6.80
CA ARG A 72 6.70 10.05 -5.89
C ARG A 72 5.19 9.89 -5.68
N ALA A 73 4.44 9.53 -6.73
CA ALA A 73 3.01 9.34 -6.63
C ALA A 73 2.63 8.16 -5.70
N GLU A 74 3.38 7.07 -5.78
CA GLU A 74 3.20 5.89 -4.91
C GLU A 74 3.64 6.17 -3.48
N PHE A 75 4.73 6.92 -3.30
CA PHE A 75 5.15 7.36 -1.98
C PHE A 75 4.17 8.36 -1.35
N THR A 76 3.57 9.25 -2.15
CA THR A 76 2.46 10.10 -1.70
C THR A 76 1.24 9.27 -1.31
N TRP A 77 0.90 8.22 -2.06
CA TRP A 77 -0.19 7.31 -1.68
C TRP A 77 0.06 6.67 -0.32
N PHE A 78 1.28 6.23 -0.06
CA PHE A 78 1.69 5.70 1.25
C PHE A 78 1.48 6.72 2.36
N ASN A 79 1.96 7.96 2.20
CA ASN A 79 1.80 9.03 3.20
C ASN A 79 0.33 9.42 3.42
N GLN A 80 -0.46 9.57 2.35
CA GLN A 80 -1.90 9.79 2.47
C GLN A 80 -2.57 8.68 3.29
N ARG A 81 -2.10 7.43 3.16
CA ARG A 81 -2.69 6.28 3.85
C ARG A 81 -2.35 6.24 5.33
N THR A 82 -1.20 6.78 5.73
CA THR A 82 -0.63 6.66 7.10
C THR A 82 -0.70 7.95 7.91
N SER A 83 -0.48 9.11 7.28
CA SER A 83 -0.56 10.44 7.91
C SER A 83 -1.72 11.30 7.39
N GLY A 84 -2.25 10.98 6.21
CA GLY A 84 -3.26 11.82 5.55
C GLY A 84 -2.67 13.04 4.83
N GLU A 85 -1.36 13.07 4.63
CA GLU A 85 -0.64 14.21 4.06
C GLU A 85 -0.10 13.90 2.65
N ASP A 86 -0.04 14.95 1.83
CA ASP A 86 0.58 14.91 0.51
C ASP A 86 2.07 15.22 0.62
N VAL A 87 2.90 14.50 -0.14
CA VAL A 87 4.36 14.77 -0.16
C VAL A 87 4.66 15.94 -1.10
N GLY A 88 4.99 17.08 -0.50
CA GLY A 88 5.39 18.31 -1.18
C GLY A 88 6.77 18.20 -1.84
N ASP A 89 7.11 19.18 -2.69
CA ASP A 89 8.40 19.19 -3.40
C ASP A 89 9.60 19.24 -2.45
N VAL A 90 9.43 19.94 -1.32
CA VAL A 90 10.48 20.09 -0.30
C VAL A 90 10.71 18.76 0.42
N GLU A 91 9.64 18.09 0.86
CA GLU A 91 9.72 16.78 1.53
C GLU A 91 10.31 15.74 0.59
N TRP A 92 9.88 15.71 -0.67
CA TRP A 92 10.44 14.80 -1.66
C TRP A 92 11.93 15.06 -1.90
N GLY A 93 12.35 16.33 -1.96
CA GLY A 93 13.76 16.70 -2.06
C GLY A 93 14.60 16.20 -0.90
N VAL A 94 14.07 16.20 0.32
CA VAL A 94 14.74 15.60 1.49
C VAL A 94 14.91 14.09 1.30
N VAL A 95 13.90 13.39 0.78
CA VAL A 95 14.03 11.95 0.47
C VAL A 95 15.10 11.73 -0.60
N GLU A 96 15.10 12.52 -1.68
CA GLU A 96 16.10 12.42 -2.76
C GLU A 96 17.54 12.63 -2.28
N GLU A 97 17.75 13.54 -1.32
CA GLU A 97 19.08 13.85 -0.80
C GLU A 97 19.62 12.82 0.21
N ASN A 98 18.72 12.16 0.95
CA ASN A 98 19.11 11.35 2.11
C ASN A 98 19.11 9.84 1.85
N VAL A 99 18.31 9.32 0.91
CA VAL A 99 18.16 7.87 0.72
C VAL A 99 18.42 7.40 -0.71
N ASN A 100 18.69 6.10 -0.85
CA ASN A 100 19.04 5.51 -2.13
C ASN A 100 17.87 5.50 -3.11
N MET A 101 18.01 6.25 -4.20
CA MET A 101 17.07 6.30 -5.31
C MET A 101 17.64 5.71 -6.60
N GLN A 102 16.75 5.30 -7.49
CA GLN A 102 17.06 4.87 -8.84
C GLN A 102 16.09 5.55 -9.80
N ASP A 103 16.62 6.22 -10.83
CA ASP A 103 15.82 6.93 -11.85
C ASP A 103 14.81 7.95 -11.29
N GLY A 104 15.10 8.53 -10.12
CA GLY A 104 14.22 9.48 -9.42
C GLY A 104 13.12 8.81 -8.59
N GLU A 105 13.19 7.50 -8.40
CA GLU A 105 12.23 6.71 -7.63
C GLU A 105 12.93 6.02 -6.44
N LEU A 106 12.17 5.84 -5.36
CA LEU A 106 12.69 5.32 -4.10
C LEU A 106 12.89 3.80 -4.19
N THR A 107 14.10 3.32 -3.94
CA THR A 107 14.37 1.88 -3.91
C THR A 107 13.86 1.24 -2.63
N LYS A 108 13.61 -0.08 -2.64
CA LYS A 108 13.30 -0.84 -1.42
C LYS A 108 14.33 -0.65 -0.31
N LYS A 109 15.62 -0.54 -0.67
CA LYS A 109 16.69 -0.24 0.27
C LYS A 109 16.56 1.17 0.85
N GLY A 110 16.31 2.17 0.00
CA GLY A 110 16.08 3.55 0.40
C GLY A 110 14.87 3.69 1.33
N PHE A 111 13.78 2.97 1.08
CA PHE A 111 12.59 2.96 1.95
C PHE A 111 12.90 2.44 3.36
N ILE A 112 13.69 1.36 3.49
CA ILE A 112 14.15 0.88 4.80
C ILE A 112 15.10 1.88 5.47
N GLU A 113 15.98 2.53 4.70
CA GLU A 113 16.88 3.57 5.22
C GLU A 113 16.10 4.77 5.76
N LEU A 114 15.03 5.19 5.07
CA LEU A 114 14.17 6.29 5.51
C LEU A 114 13.53 5.99 6.88
N ASN A 115 12.88 4.84 7.01
CA ASN A 115 12.27 4.41 8.28
C ASN A 115 13.33 4.19 9.38
N GLN A 116 14.56 3.86 9.00
CA GLN A 116 15.67 3.71 9.94
C GLN A 116 16.16 5.08 10.44
N MET A 117 16.15 6.13 9.61
CA MET A 117 16.46 7.50 10.03
C MET A 117 15.39 8.01 10.99
N GLU A 118 14.11 7.83 10.65
CA GLU A 118 12.99 8.22 11.52
C GLU A 118 13.08 7.59 12.91
N ALA A 119 13.39 6.29 12.98
CA ALA A 119 13.56 5.60 14.27
C ALA A 119 14.76 6.11 15.10
N ASP A 120 15.81 6.60 14.44
CA ASP A 120 17.00 7.16 15.11
C ASP A 120 16.73 8.59 15.59
N ASP A 121 16.12 9.42 14.73
CA ASP A 121 15.74 10.80 15.01
C ASP A 121 14.70 10.92 16.14
N ASN A 122 13.78 9.96 16.23
CA ASN A 122 12.78 9.91 17.29
C ASN A 122 13.32 9.28 18.60
N GLU A 123 14.63 9.12 18.75
CA GLU A 123 15.28 8.53 19.92
C GLU A 123 14.71 7.14 20.30
N GLY A 124 14.27 6.38 19.28
CA GLY A 124 13.65 5.07 19.46
C GLY A 124 12.21 5.09 19.96
N ASP A 125 11.54 6.24 19.95
CA ASP A 125 10.08 6.29 20.07
C ASP A 125 9.44 5.55 18.88
N VAL A 126 8.47 4.70 19.19
CA VAL A 126 7.84 3.77 18.25
C VAL A 126 6.36 4.03 18.05
N GLU A 127 5.77 5.03 18.72
CA GLU A 127 4.34 5.31 18.60
C GLU A 127 3.95 5.65 17.15
N ASP A 128 4.69 6.54 16.49
CA ASP A 128 4.42 6.92 15.09
C ASP A 128 4.64 5.75 14.12
N LEU A 129 5.65 4.92 14.37
CA LEU A 129 5.90 3.69 13.61
C LEU A 129 4.73 2.70 13.74
N TRP A 130 4.14 2.60 14.94
CA TRP A 130 2.96 1.77 15.17
C TRP A 130 1.71 2.34 14.52
N VAL A 131 1.54 3.66 14.48
CA VAL A 131 0.45 4.32 13.75
C VAL A 131 0.52 3.94 12.27
N THR A 132 1.70 4.06 11.67
CA THR A 132 1.96 3.65 10.28
C THR A 132 1.62 2.18 10.03
N LEU A 133 2.12 1.27 10.86
CA LEU A 133 1.85 -0.17 10.75
C LEU A 133 0.36 -0.51 10.85
N ASN A 134 -0.35 0.10 11.81
CA ASN A 134 -1.79 -0.09 11.98
C ASN A 134 -2.57 0.39 10.76
N PHE A 135 -2.21 1.55 10.20
CA PHE A 135 -2.84 2.02 8.98
C PHE A 135 -2.57 1.09 7.78
N MET A 136 -1.42 0.42 7.74
CA MET A 136 -1.14 -0.61 6.73
C MET A 136 -1.81 -1.96 7.02
N GLY A 137 -2.50 -2.11 8.16
CA GLY A 137 -3.29 -3.29 8.52
C GLY A 137 -2.55 -4.34 9.35
N TYR A 138 -1.37 -3.99 9.89
CA TYR A 138 -0.60 -4.87 10.79
C TYR A 138 -1.10 -4.76 12.23
N ASN A 139 -0.98 -5.85 12.99
CA ASN A 139 -1.22 -5.86 14.44
C ASN A 139 0.06 -5.71 15.25
N LYS A 140 -0.07 -5.62 16.58
CA LYS A 140 1.08 -5.50 17.49
C LYS A 140 2.06 -6.69 17.46
N LEU A 141 1.71 -7.80 16.81
CA LEU A 141 2.63 -8.92 16.55
C LEU A 141 3.33 -8.83 15.17
N LEU A 142 3.07 -7.79 14.38
CA LEU A 142 3.45 -7.65 12.97
C LEU A 142 2.77 -8.68 12.05
N GLU A 143 1.56 -9.12 12.39
CA GLU A 143 0.73 -9.95 11.52
C GLU A 143 -0.26 -9.06 10.76
N LEU A 144 -0.44 -9.32 9.47
CA LEU A 144 -1.39 -8.60 8.63
C LEU A 144 -2.80 -9.21 8.80
N ASP A 145 -3.67 -8.56 9.57
CA ASP A 145 -5.01 -9.06 9.90
C ASP A 145 -6.15 -8.08 9.57
N GLU A 146 -5.84 -6.82 9.27
CA GLU A 146 -6.82 -5.79 8.86
C GLU A 146 -6.66 -5.36 7.39
N ALA A 147 -5.76 -6.00 6.63
CA ALA A 147 -5.58 -5.79 5.19
C ALA A 147 -5.42 -7.11 4.43
N CYS A 148 -5.70 -7.08 3.13
CA CYS A 148 -5.42 -8.19 2.22
C CYS A 148 -4.88 -7.65 0.90
N PRO A 149 -3.56 -7.71 0.72
CA PRO A 149 -2.94 -7.47 -0.56
C PRO A 149 -3.52 -8.40 -1.62
N PHE A 150 -3.64 -7.89 -2.84
CA PHE A 150 -4.03 -8.68 -4.00
C PHE A 150 -3.15 -8.26 -5.17
N THR A 151 -3.04 -9.15 -6.15
CA THR A 151 -2.31 -8.88 -7.39
C THR A 151 -3.31 -8.85 -8.53
N LEU A 152 -3.21 -7.84 -9.38
CA LEU A 152 -4.00 -7.72 -10.60
C LEU A 152 -3.07 -7.87 -11.80
N GLU A 153 -3.25 -8.98 -12.54
CA GLU A 153 -2.51 -9.23 -13.77
C GLU A 153 -3.41 -8.96 -14.97
N VAL A 154 -3.00 -8.03 -15.83
CA VAL A 154 -3.74 -7.68 -17.05
C VAL A 154 -2.90 -8.05 -18.27
N TYR A 155 -3.48 -8.89 -19.13
CA TYR A 155 -2.82 -9.35 -20.36
C TYR A 155 -3.58 -8.88 -21.59
N VAL A 156 -2.88 -8.27 -22.54
CA VAL A 156 -3.44 -7.88 -23.85
C VAL A 156 -3.00 -8.88 -24.90
N LYS A 157 -3.97 -9.57 -25.50
CA LYS A 157 -3.70 -10.61 -26.51
C LYS A 157 -3.15 -10.03 -27.81
N GLU A 158 -3.70 -8.91 -28.27
CA GLU A 158 -3.35 -8.24 -29.52
C GLU A 158 -3.38 -6.71 -29.33
N GLY A 159 -2.28 -6.03 -29.65
CA GLY A 159 -2.14 -4.57 -29.55
C GLY A 159 -1.41 -4.11 -28.28
N GLU A 160 -1.51 -2.81 -28.00
CA GLU A 160 -0.93 -2.17 -26.81
C GLU A 160 -2.02 -1.93 -25.76
N GLY A 161 -1.73 -2.32 -24.52
CA GLY A 161 -2.54 -2.00 -23.34
C GLY A 161 -1.88 -0.91 -22.53
N LYS A 162 -2.70 -0.05 -21.91
CA LYS A 162 -2.25 0.87 -20.87
C LYS A 162 -3.04 0.59 -19.61
N LEU A 163 -2.33 0.12 -18.57
CA LEU A 163 -2.84 0.09 -17.21
C LEU A 163 -2.36 1.36 -16.51
N THR A 164 -3.22 2.01 -15.75
CA THR A 164 -2.85 3.18 -14.97
C THR A 164 -3.54 3.09 -13.63
N VAL A 165 -2.77 3.25 -12.58
CA VAL A 165 -3.28 3.25 -11.23
C VAL A 165 -3.93 4.60 -10.97
N THR A 166 -5.21 4.59 -10.64
CA THR A 166 -5.97 5.79 -10.28
C THR A 166 -6.06 5.88 -8.76
N GLY A 167 -5.60 6.99 -8.19
CA GLY A 167 -5.68 7.25 -6.75
C GLY A 167 -7.13 7.33 -6.25
N LEU A 168 -7.31 7.30 -4.92
CA LEU A 168 -8.60 7.23 -4.24
C LEU A 168 -9.60 8.35 -4.61
N GLY A 169 -9.11 9.50 -5.08
CA GLY A 169 -9.95 10.63 -5.53
C GLY A 169 -10.50 10.51 -6.95
N CYS A 170 -10.07 9.52 -7.75
CA CYS A 170 -10.54 9.31 -9.12
C CYS A 170 -11.64 8.24 -9.16
N GLY A 171 -12.84 8.65 -9.58
CA GLY A 171 -13.94 7.71 -9.86
C GLY A 171 -14.85 7.46 -8.67
N GLU A 172 -14.98 8.39 -7.73
CA GLU A 172 -15.91 8.29 -6.59
C GLU A 172 -17.35 7.96 -7.04
N GLU A 173 -17.81 8.56 -8.15
CA GLU A 173 -19.11 8.27 -8.76
C GLU A 173 -19.16 6.85 -9.35
N VAL A 174 -18.11 6.41 -10.03
CA VAL A 174 -17.99 5.03 -10.58
C VAL A 174 -17.91 3.99 -9.47
N LEU A 175 -17.24 4.31 -8.36
CA LEU A 175 -17.17 3.49 -7.15
C LEU A 175 -18.55 3.39 -6.49
N GLN A 176 -19.27 4.50 -6.34
CA GLN A 176 -20.64 4.52 -5.82
C GLN A 176 -21.60 3.70 -6.70
N ASP A 177 -21.51 3.86 -8.02
CA ASP A 177 -22.30 3.10 -8.99
C ASP A 177 -22.00 1.61 -8.93
N ALA A 178 -20.71 1.24 -8.87
CA ALA A 178 -20.27 -0.14 -8.76
C ALA A 178 -20.70 -0.79 -7.43
N LEU A 179 -20.59 -0.06 -6.31
CA LEU A 179 -21.04 -0.51 -4.99
C LEU A 179 -22.55 -0.74 -4.98
N THR A 180 -23.32 0.21 -5.52
CA THR A 180 -24.78 0.11 -5.63
C THR A 180 -25.18 -1.10 -6.48
N SER A 181 -24.54 -1.29 -7.63
CA SER A 181 -24.83 -2.39 -8.55
C SER A 181 -24.45 -3.76 -7.95
N SER A 182 -23.29 -3.86 -7.28
CA SER A 182 -22.84 -5.13 -6.66
C SER A 182 -23.77 -5.62 -5.55
N THR A 183 -24.39 -4.68 -4.81
CA THR A 183 -25.36 -4.96 -3.74
C THR A 183 -26.65 -5.54 -4.31
N ILE A 184 -27.03 -5.12 -5.52
CA ILE A 184 -28.22 -5.59 -6.22
C ILE A 184 -27.96 -6.97 -6.89
N ASP A 185 -26.78 -7.15 -7.50
CA ASP A 185 -26.53 -8.29 -8.38
C ASP A 185 -25.91 -9.54 -7.73
N LYS A 186 -25.43 -9.47 -6.47
CA LYS A 186 -24.76 -10.59 -5.77
C LYS A 186 -23.61 -11.23 -6.57
N VAL A 187 -22.96 -10.49 -7.47
CA VAL A 187 -21.83 -10.99 -8.27
C VAL A 187 -20.52 -10.74 -7.52
N HIS A 188 -19.75 -11.81 -7.34
CA HIS A 188 -18.53 -11.82 -6.56
C HIS A 188 -17.29 -11.48 -7.41
N PHE A 189 -16.46 -10.60 -6.84
CA PHE A 189 -15.01 -10.37 -7.05
C PHE A 189 -14.51 -9.30 -8.03
N LEU A 190 -15.26 -8.79 -9.00
CA LEU A 190 -14.78 -7.67 -9.84
C LEU A 190 -15.95 -6.87 -10.42
N GLY A 191 -16.03 -5.59 -10.07
CA GLY A 191 -16.96 -4.65 -10.68
C GLY A 191 -16.32 -4.12 -11.94
N LEU A 192 -16.92 -4.41 -13.09
CA LEU A 192 -16.45 -3.97 -14.39
C LEU A 192 -17.49 -3.01 -14.95
N GLN A 193 -17.15 -1.73 -15.04
CA GLN A 193 -17.99 -0.74 -15.72
C GLN A 193 -17.26 -0.27 -16.98
N GLU A 194 -17.90 -0.48 -18.14
CA GLU A 194 -17.43 0.10 -19.41
C GLU A 194 -17.73 1.60 -19.40
N SER A 195 -16.70 2.42 -19.60
CA SER A 195 -16.90 3.85 -19.83
C SER A 195 -17.33 4.05 -21.29
N THR A 196 -18.53 4.61 -21.51
CA THR A 196 -19.00 5.06 -22.83
C THR A 196 -18.11 6.13 -23.46
#